data_AF-A0A7Y0AS88-F1
#
_entry.id   AF-A0A7Y0AS88-F1
#
_cell.length_a   1.000
_cell.length_b   1.000
_cell.length_c   1.000
_cell.angle_alpha   90.00
_cell.angle_beta   90.00
_cell.angle_gamma   90.00
#
_symmetry.space_group_name_H-M   'P 1'
#
loop_
_entity.id
_entity.type
_entity.pdbx_description
1 polymer ?
#
loop_
_entity_poly.entity_id
_entity_poly.type
_entity_poly.pdbx_seq_one_letter_code
_entity_poly.pdbx_strand_id
1 'polypeptide(L)'
;MKVLLAISRLIDAINGAIGRWVSWLLLAAVLISAGNAVVRKMFDISSNAWLELQWYLYGTVFMLAAAYALLKNEHIRIDIVSSSWSKRTRDWIDLILHIIFLVPFSFLITWLAWPWFWNSYKIGEISSSAGGLIVWPAKAAVFFGFLMLSAQAISEIVKRAAIIFGYLEEENHDKDASEMTGH
;
A
#
# COMPACT_ATOMS: atom_id res chain seq x y z
N MET A 1 2.42 -2.90 -26.20
CA MET A 1 2.36 -3.91 -25.12
C MET A 1 3.72 -4.12 -24.42
N LYS A 2 4.81 -4.47 -25.13
CA LYS A 2 6.14 -4.70 -24.51
C LYS A 2 6.63 -3.56 -23.59
N VAL A 3 6.49 -2.30 -24.03
CA VAL A 3 6.89 -1.12 -23.23
C VAL A 3 6.03 -0.97 -21.96
N LEU A 4 4.71 -1.14 -22.08
CA LEU A 4 3.79 -1.05 -20.94
C LEU A 4 4.09 -2.13 -19.89
N LEU A 5 4.37 -3.35 -20.34
CA LEU A 5 4.79 -4.44 -19.45
C LEU A 5 6.15 -4.18 -18.80
N ALA A 6 7.10 -3.55 -19.51
CA ALA A 6 8.37 -3.16 -18.93
C ALA A 6 8.19 -2.10 -17.82
N ILE A 7 7.31 -1.12 -18.03
CA ILE A 7 6.95 -0.12 -17.01
C ILE A 7 6.27 -0.79 -15.81
N SER A 8 5.31 -1.69 -16.05
CA SER A 8 4.63 -2.46 -14.99
C SER A 8 5.63 -3.25 -14.15
N ARG A 9 6.61 -3.95 -14.76
CA ARG A 9 7.66 -4.66 -14.02
C ARG A 9 8.54 -3.74 -13.19
N LEU A 10 8.83 -2.54 -13.67
CA LEU A 10 9.58 -1.55 -12.91
C LEU A 10 8.81 -1.09 -11.68
N ILE A 11 7.51 -0.79 -11.84
CA ILE A 11 6.61 -0.42 -10.73
C ILE A 11 6.55 -1.55 -9.70
N ASP A 12 6.34 -2.80 -10.16
CA ASP A 12 6.29 -3.98 -9.31
C ASP A 12 7.62 -4.20 -8.56
N ALA A 13 8.76 -3.96 -9.21
CA ALA A 13 10.07 -4.06 -8.57
C ALA A 13 10.29 -2.99 -7.49
N ILE A 14 9.88 -1.75 -7.75
CA ILE A 14 9.97 -0.64 -6.80
C ILE A 14 9.07 -0.92 -5.59
N ASN A 15 7.79 -1.22 -5.82
CA ASN A 15 6.83 -1.53 -4.75
C ASN A 15 7.22 -2.79 -4.00
N GLY A 16 7.74 -3.81 -4.69
CA GLY A 16 8.28 -5.02 -4.09
C GLY A 16 9.49 -4.77 -3.19
N ALA A 17 10.41 -3.90 -3.61
CA ALA A 17 11.54 -3.50 -2.77
C ALA A 17 11.07 -2.73 -1.54
N ILE A 18 10.23 -1.70 -1.74
CA ILE A 18 9.72 -0.88 -0.63
C ILE A 18 8.92 -1.75 0.36
N GLY A 19 8.04 -2.62 -0.12
CA GLY A 19 7.26 -3.52 0.73
C GLY A 19 8.12 -4.42 1.62
N ARG A 20 9.23 -4.96 1.11
CA ARG A 20 10.19 -5.73 1.93
C ARG A 20 10.86 -4.89 3.01
N TRP A 21 11.17 -3.62 2.71
CA TRP A 21 11.73 -2.69 3.69
C TRP A 21 10.69 -2.21 4.71
N VAL A 22 9.43 -2.12 4.33
CA VAL A 22 8.33 -1.75 5.23
C VAL A 22 8.16 -2.74 6.38
N SER A 23 8.45 -4.04 6.18
CA SER A 23 8.46 -5.01 7.28
C SER A 23 9.46 -4.64 8.39
N TRP A 24 10.60 -4.03 8.05
CA TRP A 24 11.56 -3.52 9.03
C TRP A 24 11.07 -2.25 9.72
N LEU A 25 10.37 -1.37 9.01
CA LEU A 25 9.70 -0.20 9.60
C LEU A 25 8.60 -0.62 10.57
N LEU A 26 7.84 -1.66 10.25
CA LEU A 26 6.84 -2.24 11.14
C LEU A 26 7.49 -2.80 12.41
N LEU A 27 8.58 -3.56 12.27
CA LEU A 27 9.34 -4.05 13.41
C LEU A 27 9.84 -2.89 14.30
N ALA A 28 10.39 -1.83 13.70
CA ALA A 28 10.81 -0.64 14.42
C ALA A 28 9.64 0.05 15.13
N ALA A 29 8.48 0.18 14.47
CA ALA A 29 7.27 0.76 15.06
C ALA A 29 6.77 -0.04 16.28
N VAL A 30 6.82 -1.38 16.20
CA VAL A 30 6.48 -2.27 17.31
C VAL A 30 7.47 -2.13 18.46
N LEU A 31 8.78 -2.10 18.19
CA LEU A 31 9.82 -1.96 19.22
C LEU A 31 9.74 -0.60 19.92
N ILE A 32 9.56 0.50 19.17
CA ILE A 32 9.35 1.84 19.73
C ILE A 32 8.09 1.85 20.59
N SER A 33 7.02 1.19 20.14
CA SER A 33 5.76 1.12 20.89
C SER A 33 5.87 0.32 22.18
N ALA A 34 6.55 -0.81 22.14
CA ALA A 34 6.82 -1.64 23.31
C ALA A 34 7.73 -0.90 24.31
N GLY A 35 8.79 -0.25 23.83
CA GLY A 35 9.67 0.59 24.65
C GLY A 35 8.91 1.74 25.32
N ASN A 36 8.08 2.45 24.58
CA ASN A 36 7.24 3.52 25.13
C ASN A 36 6.27 2.98 26.20
N ALA A 37 5.65 1.82 25.98
CA ALA A 37 4.77 1.20 26.96
C ALA A 37 5.51 0.81 28.26
N VAL A 38 6.73 0.29 28.15
CA VAL A 38 7.58 -0.04 29.31
C VAL A 38 8.00 1.23 30.06
N VAL A 39 8.48 2.25 29.36
CA VAL A 39 8.89 3.53 29.98
C VAL A 39 7.72 4.18 30.71
N ARG A 40 6.55 4.25 30.06
CA ARG A 40 5.34 4.80 30.68
C ARG A 40 4.92 4.03 31.92
N LYS A 41 5.05 2.69 31.92
CA LYS A 41 4.67 1.86 33.06
C LYS A 41 5.68 1.87 34.20
N MET A 42 6.96 2.11 33.91
CA MET A 42 8.03 2.13 34.91
C MET A 42 8.34 3.53 35.46
N PHE A 43 8.12 4.58 34.67
CA PHE A 43 8.56 5.94 35.00
C PHE A 43 7.41 6.97 35.03
N ASP A 44 6.17 6.59 34.71
CA ASP A 44 4.96 7.45 34.72
C ASP A 44 5.05 8.73 33.87
N ILE A 45 6.00 8.79 32.94
CA ILE A 45 6.17 9.89 31.98
C ILE A 45 5.35 9.55 30.73
N SER A 46 4.27 10.29 30.48
CA SER A 46 3.53 10.26 29.21
C SER A 46 3.68 11.60 28.49
N SER A 47 4.24 11.59 27.29
CA SER A 47 4.31 12.78 26.43
C SER A 47 3.51 12.56 25.15
N ASN A 48 2.70 13.56 24.77
CA ASN A 48 1.86 13.50 23.59
C ASN A 48 2.69 13.32 22.30
N ALA A 49 3.92 13.83 22.26
CA ALA A 49 4.85 13.64 21.15
C ALA A 49 5.12 12.15 20.88
N TRP A 50 5.31 11.35 21.94
CA TRP A 50 5.58 9.92 21.80
C TRP A 50 4.37 9.15 21.31
N LEU A 51 3.17 9.54 21.73
CA LEU A 51 1.93 8.98 21.19
C LEU A 51 1.81 9.33 19.71
N GLU A 52 1.92 10.61 19.33
CA GLU A 52 1.84 11.06 17.94
C GLU A 52 2.83 10.35 17.02
N LEU A 53 4.07 10.13 17.49
CA LEU A 53 5.08 9.39 16.73
C LEU A 53 4.61 7.96 16.39
N GLN A 54 3.94 7.28 17.32
CA GLN A 54 3.41 5.94 17.07
C GLN A 54 2.35 5.96 15.97
N TRP A 55 1.39 6.90 16.02
CA TRP A 55 0.38 7.04 14.97
C TRP A 55 1.02 7.35 13.61
N TYR A 56 2.06 8.18 13.59
CA TYR A 56 2.78 8.52 12.35
C TYR A 56 3.50 7.31 11.78
N LEU A 57 4.17 6.50 12.62
CA LEU A 57 4.86 5.29 12.19
C LEU A 57 3.87 4.23 11.69
N TYR A 58 2.78 3.97 12.41
CA TYR A 58 1.76 3.02 11.99
C TYR A 58 1.08 3.45 10.68
N GLY A 59 0.71 4.73 10.58
CA GLY A 59 0.14 5.29 9.36
C GLY A 59 1.12 5.18 8.18
N THR A 60 2.40 5.49 8.40
CA THR A 60 3.44 5.39 7.35
C THR A 60 3.60 3.96 6.87
N VAL A 61 3.72 3.00 7.79
CA VAL A 61 3.81 1.58 7.46
C VAL A 61 2.61 1.13 6.65
N PHE A 62 1.39 1.48 7.07
CA PHE A 62 0.17 1.13 6.34
C PHE A 62 0.13 1.74 4.94
N MET A 63 0.46 3.03 4.81
CA MET A 63 0.44 3.74 3.52
C MET A 63 1.46 3.16 2.54
N LEU A 64 2.66 2.83 3.00
CA LEU A 64 3.69 2.23 2.16
C LEU A 64 3.42 0.75 1.84
N ALA A 65 2.78 0.02 2.77
CA ALA A 65 2.39 -1.37 2.56
C ALA A 65 1.20 -1.51 1.59
N ALA A 66 0.31 -0.52 1.48
CA ALA A 66 -0.90 -0.62 0.66
C ALA A 66 -0.62 -0.95 -0.83
N ALA A 67 0.36 -0.27 -1.43
CA ALA A 67 0.77 -0.57 -2.82
C ALA A 67 1.38 -1.96 -2.96
N TYR A 68 2.14 -2.42 -1.96
CA TYR A 68 2.71 -3.76 -1.95
C TYR A 68 1.65 -4.85 -1.76
N ALA A 69 0.64 -4.61 -0.93
CA ALA A 69 -0.49 -5.53 -0.76
C ALA A 69 -1.28 -5.69 -2.06
N LEU A 70 -1.53 -4.59 -2.79
CA LEU A 70 -2.13 -4.62 -4.12
C LEU A 70 -1.26 -5.42 -5.12
N LEU A 71 0.06 -5.20 -5.13
CA LEU A 71 1.00 -5.98 -5.95
C LEU A 71 0.93 -7.48 -5.65
N LYS A 72 0.82 -7.85 -4.37
CA LYS A 72 0.72 -9.25 -3.95
C LYS A 72 -0.63 -9.88 -4.24
N ASN A 73 -1.58 -9.11 -4.79
CA ASN A 73 -2.94 -9.55 -5.03
C ASN A 73 -3.58 -10.12 -3.75
N GLU A 74 -3.10 -9.66 -2.58
CA GLU A 74 -3.67 -9.92 -1.26
C GLU A 74 -4.92 -9.06 -1.02
N HIS A 75 -5.51 -8.52 -2.08
CA HIS A 75 -6.92 -8.25 -2.01
C HIS A 75 -7.56 -9.57 -1.62
N ILE A 76 -8.10 -9.60 -0.41
CA ILE A 76 -9.17 -10.49 -0.02
C ILE A 76 -10.25 -10.20 -1.07
N ARG A 77 -10.11 -10.83 -2.23
CA ARG A 77 -11.17 -10.94 -3.21
C ARG A 77 -12.32 -11.49 -2.39
N ILE A 78 -13.54 -11.14 -2.77
CA ILE A 78 -14.69 -11.78 -2.14
C ILE A 78 -14.62 -13.24 -2.62
N ASP A 79 -13.75 -14.06 -2.02
CA ASP A 79 -13.41 -15.42 -2.45
C ASP A 79 -14.68 -16.29 -2.38
N ILE A 80 -15.58 -15.93 -1.48
CA ILE A 80 -16.92 -16.53 -1.35
C ILE A 80 -17.78 -16.26 -2.61
N VAL A 81 -17.74 -15.06 -3.19
CA VAL A 81 -18.57 -14.71 -4.37
C VAL A 81 -17.87 -15.08 -5.68
N SER A 82 -16.56 -14.88 -5.74
CA SER A 82 -15.75 -15.06 -6.95
C SER A 82 -15.36 -16.52 -7.22
N SER A 83 -15.44 -17.42 -6.23
CA SER A 83 -15.16 -18.86 -6.40
C SER A 83 -15.99 -19.53 -7.48
N SER A 84 -17.21 -19.02 -7.74
CA SER A 84 -18.12 -19.54 -8.78
C SER A 84 -17.92 -18.93 -10.17
N TRP A 85 -17.09 -17.90 -10.31
CA TRP A 85 -16.93 -17.16 -11.57
C TRP A 85 -15.79 -17.71 -12.42
N SER A 86 -15.97 -17.69 -13.75
CA SER A 86 -14.91 -18.03 -14.69
C SER A 86 -13.72 -17.08 -14.56
N LYS A 87 -12.50 -17.56 -14.80
CA LYS A 87 -11.25 -16.77 -14.73
C LYS A 87 -11.36 -15.47 -15.54
N ARG A 88 -11.86 -15.58 -16.78
CA ARG A 88 -12.07 -14.44 -17.68
C ARG A 88 -13.05 -13.41 -17.13
N THR A 89 -14.14 -13.84 -16.47
CA THR A 89 -15.09 -12.91 -15.83
C THR A 89 -14.42 -12.15 -14.69
N ARG A 90 -13.59 -12.84 -13.90
CA ARG A 90 -12.85 -12.26 -12.78
C ARG A 90 -11.87 -11.17 -13.24
N ASP A 91 -11.12 -11.43 -14.31
CA ASP A 91 -10.17 -10.45 -14.86
C ASP A 91 -10.85 -9.20 -15.40
N TRP A 92 -12.00 -9.36 -16.07
CA TRP A 92 -12.79 -8.23 -16.55
C TRP A 92 -13.34 -7.39 -15.40
N ILE A 93 -13.86 -8.03 -14.35
CA ILE A 93 -14.40 -7.33 -13.18
C ILE A 93 -13.28 -6.59 -12.47
N ASP A 94 -12.15 -7.24 -12.21
CA ASP A 94 -11.02 -6.59 -11.58
C ASP A 94 -10.53 -5.41 -12.43
N LEU A 95 -10.36 -5.59 -13.75
CA LEU A 95 -9.97 -4.51 -14.66
C LEU A 95 -10.92 -3.30 -14.56
N ILE A 96 -12.24 -3.54 -14.60
CA ILE A 96 -13.26 -2.49 -14.50
C ILE A 96 -13.19 -1.79 -13.13
N LEU A 97 -13.07 -2.56 -12.04
CA LEU A 97 -12.98 -2.00 -10.69
C LEU A 97 -11.73 -1.15 -10.50
N HIS A 98 -10.60 -1.56 -11.06
CA HIS A 98 -9.38 -0.78 -11.00
C HIS A 98 -9.52 0.54 -11.77
N ILE A 99 -10.13 0.51 -12.96
CA ILE A 99 -10.30 1.69 -13.82
C ILE A 99 -11.32 2.68 -13.26
N ILE A 100 -12.45 2.20 -12.75
CA ILE A 100 -13.58 3.07 -12.33
C ILE A 100 -13.45 3.53 -10.89
N PHE A 101 -12.89 2.71 -10.00
CA PHE A 101 -12.82 3.04 -8.58
C PHE A 101 -11.39 3.31 -8.13
N LEU A 102 -10.47 2.35 -8.29
CA LEU A 102 -9.16 2.44 -7.65
C LEU A 102 -8.28 3.56 -8.24
N VAL A 103 -8.18 3.66 -9.56
CA VAL A 103 -7.35 4.68 -10.22
C VAL A 103 -7.88 6.08 -9.95
N PRO A 104 -9.18 6.40 -10.20
CA PRO A 104 -9.70 7.73 -9.94
C PRO A 104 -9.57 8.13 -8.48
N PHE A 105 -9.87 7.22 -7.55
CA PHE A 105 -9.73 7.46 -6.11
C PHE A 105 -8.27 7.72 -5.72
N SER A 106 -7.37 6.78 -6.01
CA SER A 106 -5.97 6.90 -5.59
C SER A 106 -5.28 8.12 -6.23
N PHE A 107 -5.58 8.41 -7.50
CA PHE A 107 -5.04 9.56 -8.20
C PHE A 107 -5.58 10.88 -7.64
N LEU A 108 -6.88 10.97 -7.37
CA LEU A 108 -7.49 12.15 -6.77
C LEU A 108 -6.88 12.43 -5.39
N ILE A 109 -6.71 11.41 -4.55
CA ILE A 109 -6.08 11.57 -3.25
C ILE A 109 -4.62 12.01 -3.40
N THR A 110 -3.85 11.41 -4.31
CA THR A 110 -2.47 11.83 -4.59
C THR A 110 -2.40 13.30 -5.00
N TRP A 111 -3.31 13.73 -5.88
CA TRP A 111 -3.40 15.11 -6.36
C TRP A 111 -3.72 16.10 -5.23
N LEU A 112 -4.67 15.78 -4.36
CA LEU A 112 -5.03 16.60 -3.21
C LEU A 112 -3.96 16.58 -2.11
N ALA A 113 -3.29 15.44 -1.93
CA ALA A 113 -2.26 15.27 -0.91
C ALA A 113 -0.99 16.09 -1.23
N TRP A 114 -0.66 16.32 -2.51
CA TRP A 114 0.52 17.11 -2.88
C TRP A 114 0.54 18.52 -2.29
N PRO A 115 -0.43 19.42 -2.54
CA PRO A 115 -0.42 20.75 -1.94
C PRO A 115 -0.58 20.71 -0.41
N TRP A 116 -1.30 19.70 0.11
CA TRP A 116 -1.48 19.52 1.56
C TRP A 116 -0.16 19.19 2.28
N PHE A 117 0.63 18.26 1.73
CA PHE A 117 1.99 17.96 2.18
C PHE A 117 2.94 19.14 1.97
N TRP A 118 2.96 19.70 0.76
CA TRP A 118 3.91 20.74 0.38
C TRP A 118 3.74 22.01 1.22
N ASN A 119 2.49 22.40 1.49
CA ASN A 119 2.23 23.55 2.36
C ASN A 119 2.72 23.32 3.79
N SER A 120 2.45 22.13 4.34
CA SER A 120 2.90 21.72 5.68
C SER A 120 4.42 21.76 5.82
N TYR A 121 5.14 21.29 4.80
CA TYR A 121 6.59 21.34 4.74
C TYR A 121 7.10 22.79 4.73
N LYS A 122 6.54 23.66 3.89
CA LYS A 122 6.96 25.06 3.78
C LYS A 122 6.77 25.87 5.06
N ILE A 123 5.66 25.66 5.77
CA ILE A 123 5.35 26.42 6.99
C ILE A 123 5.93 25.78 8.25
N GLY A 124 6.57 24.61 8.14
CA GLY A 124 7.07 23.87 9.30
C GLY A 124 5.96 23.51 10.28
N GLU A 125 4.82 23.02 9.78
CA GLU A 125 3.61 22.79 10.59
C GLU A 125 3.89 21.86 11.77
N ILE A 126 3.46 22.29 12.96
CA ILE A 126 3.58 21.55 14.21
C ILE A 126 2.18 21.15 14.68
N SER A 127 2.04 19.94 15.22
CA SER A 127 0.79 19.45 15.78
C SER A 127 0.29 20.37 16.89
N SER A 128 -1.04 20.54 16.96
CA SER A 128 -1.71 21.35 17.98
C SER A 128 -1.69 20.72 19.38
N SER A 129 -1.24 19.47 19.51
CA SER A 129 -1.07 18.83 20.81
C SER A 129 0.05 19.48 21.62
N ALA A 130 -0.07 19.45 22.96
CA ALA A 130 0.98 19.94 23.84
C ALA A 130 2.30 19.15 23.62
N GLY A 131 3.35 19.84 23.14
CA GLY A 131 4.61 19.23 22.73
C GLY A 131 4.57 18.52 21.37
N GLY A 132 3.64 18.92 20.49
CA GLY A 132 3.35 18.27 19.20
C GLY A 132 4.54 18.14 18.25
N LEU A 133 4.49 17.13 17.39
CA LEU A 133 5.52 16.85 16.39
C LEU A 133 5.35 17.68 15.12
N ILE A 134 6.42 17.74 14.34
CA ILE A 134 6.36 18.25 12.97
C ILE A 134 5.47 17.31 12.14
N VAL A 135 4.46 17.87 11.47
CA VAL A 135 3.37 17.10 10.83
C VAL A 135 3.70 16.65 9.41
N TRP A 136 4.55 17.40 8.70
CA TRP A 136 4.84 17.13 7.28
C TRP A 136 5.33 15.70 6.98
N PRO A 137 6.10 14.99 7.84
CA PRO A 137 6.51 13.61 7.56
C PRO A 137 5.32 12.66 7.43
N ALA A 138 4.29 12.80 8.28
CA ALA A 138 3.08 12.00 8.17
C ALA A 138 2.30 12.33 6.89
N LYS A 139 2.21 13.61 6.52
CA LYS A 139 1.55 14.03 5.27
C LYS A 139 2.30 13.54 4.03
N ALA A 140 3.63 13.54 4.08
CA ALA A 140 4.49 12.97 3.04
C ALA A 140 4.23 11.48 2.87
N ALA A 141 4.14 10.73 3.97
CA ALA A 141 3.84 9.30 3.93
C ALA A 141 2.49 9.00 3.25
N VAL A 142 1.46 9.81 3.52
CA VAL A 142 0.17 9.72 2.81
C VAL A 142 0.34 10.00 1.32
N PHE A 143 1.00 11.10 0.94
CA PHE A 143 1.22 11.45 -0.46
C PHE A 143 1.96 10.33 -1.21
N PHE A 144 3.10 9.86 -0.68
CA PHE A 144 3.90 8.81 -1.33
C PHE A 144 3.20 7.46 -1.33
N GLY A 145 2.46 7.10 -0.27
CA GLY A 145 1.67 5.87 -0.24
C GLY A 145 0.60 5.83 -1.33
N PHE A 146 -0.16 6.92 -1.49
CA PHE A 146 -1.16 7.00 -2.56
C PHE A 146 -0.54 7.11 -3.95
N LEU A 147 0.60 7.80 -4.11
CA LEU A 147 1.34 7.85 -5.37
C LEU A 147 1.79 6.45 -5.81
N MET A 148 2.36 5.67 -4.89
CA MET A 148 2.76 4.29 -5.13
C MET A 148 1.55 3.40 -5.42
N LEU A 149 0.44 3.59 -4.72
CA LEU A 149 -0.80 2.85 -4.93
C LEU A 149 -1.39 3.12 -6.32
N SER A 150 -1.41 4.39 -6.76
CA SER A 150 -1.83 4.77 -8.12
C SER A 150 -0.93 4.15 -9.18
N ALA A 151 0.39 4.17 -8.99
CA ALA A 151 1.32 3.52 -9.91
C ALA A 151 1.06 2.01 -9.98
N GLN A 152 0.87 1.35 -8.83
CA GLN A 152 0.57 -0.08 -8.80
C GLN A 152 -0.78 -0.41 -9.45
N ALA A 153 -1.81 0.41 -9.25
CA ALA A 153 -3.10 0.22 -9.89
C ALA A 153 -3.00 0.24 -11.43
N ILE A 154 -2.17 1.15 -11.97
CA ILE A 154 -1.87 1.18 -13.41
C ILE A 154 -1.12 -0.08 -13.84
N SER A 155 -0.14 -0.55 -13.04
CA SER A 155 0.58 -1.80 -13.29
C SER A 155 -0.39 -2.99 -13.39
N GLU A 156 -1.33 -3.13 -12.45
CA GLU A 156 -2.34 -4.20 -12.45
C GLU A 156 -3.29 -4.12 -13.65
N ILE A 157 -3.73 -2.93 -14.04
CA ILE A 157 -4.56 -2.72 -15.25
C ILE A 157 -3.82 -3.21 -16.50
N VAL A 158 -2.54 -2.86 -16.64
CA VAL A 158 -1.72 -3.25 -17.79
C VAL A 158 -1.56 -4.78 -17.84
N LYS A 159 -1.27 -5.43 -16.70
CA LYS A 159 -1.12 -6.89 -16.61
C LYS A 159 -2.43 -7.60 -16.95
N ARG A 160 -3.55 -7.17 -16.37
CA ARG A 160 -4.89 -7.74 -16.62
C ARG A 160 -5.35 -7.56 -18.06
N ALA A 161 -5.12 -6.38 -18.63
CA ALA A 161 -5.38 -6.15 -20.06
C ALA A 161 -4.54 -7.08 -20.93
N ALA A 162 -3.24 -7.25 -20.63
CA ALA A 162 -2.38 -8.15 -21.37
C ALA A 162 -2.83 -9.61 -21.32
N ILE A 163 -3.32 -10.09 -20.17
CA ILE A 163 -3.93 -11.43 -20.02
C ILE A 163 -5.19 -11.56 -20.89
N ILE A 164 -6.13 -10.62 -20.77
CA ILE A 164 -7.41 -10.63 -21.50
C ILE A 164 -7.20 -10.65 -23.02
N PHE A 165 -6.19 -9.92 -23.51
CA PHE A 165 -5.87 -9.85 -24.94
C PHE A 165 -4.88 -10.94 -25.42
N GLY A 166 -4.46 -11.87 -24.55
CA GLY A 166 -3.62 -13.02 -24.92
C GLY A 166 -2.13 -12.69 -25.13
N TYR A 167 -1.63 -11.59 -24.57
CA TYR A 167 -0.21 -11.20 -24.64
C TYR A 167 0.64 -11.74 -23.49
N LEU A 168 0.02 -12.28 -22.44
CA LEU A 168 0.65 -12.96 -21.32
C LEU A 168 -0.14 -14.24 -21.02
N GLU A 169 0.56 -15.35 -20.85
CA GLU A 169 -0.01 -16.55 -20.24
C GLU A 169 -0.06 -16.33 -18.73
N GLU A 170 -1.21 -16.64 -18.11
CA GLU A 170 -1.29 -16.62 -16.64
C GLU A 170 -0.43 -17.75 -16.07
N GLU A 171 0.44 -17.39 -15.14
CA GLU A 171 1.15 -18.34 -14.29
C GLU A 171 0.08 -19.00 -13.37
N ASN A 172 -0.29 -20.25 -13.68
CA ASN A 172 -1.33 -20.99 -12.93
C ASN A 172 -0.84 -21.27 -11.50
N HIS A 173 -1.14 -20.37 -10.57
CA HIS A 173 -0.94 -20.59 -9.13
C HIS A 173 -1.80 -21.74 -8.53
N ASP A 174 -2.70 -22.34 -9.32
CA ASP A 174 -3.52 -23.48 -8.88
C ASP A 174 -2.77 -24.83 -8.94
N LYS A 175 -1.62 -24.93 -9.63
CA LYS A 175 -0.89 -26.21 -9.75
C LYS A 175 -0.16 -26.61 -8.46
N ASP A 176 0.29 -25.64 -7.65
CA ASP A 176 1.01 -25.95 -6.41
C ASP A 176 0.07 -26.42 -5.28
N ALA A 177 -1.20 -26.01 -5.30
CA ALA A 177 -2.17 -26.46 -4.30
C ALA A 177 -2.64 -27.90 -4.55
N SER A 178 -2.82 -28.30 -5.82
CA SER A 178 -3.22 -29.68 -6.14
C SER A 178 -2.07 -30.69 -6.05
N GLU A 179 -0.81 -30.26 -6.23
CA GLU A 179 0.35 -31.12 -5.99
C GLU A 179 0.67 -31.29 -4.49
N MET A 180 0.28 -30.34 -3.63
CA MET A 180 0.38 -30.49 -2.17
C MET A 180 -0.77 -31.28 -1.55
N THR A 181 -1.97 -31.25 -2.14
CA THR A 181 -3.10 -32.11 -1.74
C THR A 181 -3.16 -33.34 -2.64
N GLY A 182 -2.15 -34.21 -2.53
CA GLY A 182 -2.22 -35.54 -3.14
C GLY A 182 -3.40 -36.33 -2.56
N HIS A 183 -4.53 -36.30 -3.28
CA HIS A 183 -5.65 -37.22 -3.14
C HIS A 183 -6.13 -37.65 -4.53
#